data_AF-A0A2P1GIZ4-F1
#
_entry.id   AF-A0A2P1GIZ4-F1
#
_cell.length_a   1.000
_cell.length_b   1.000
_cell.length_c   1.000
_cell.angle_alpha   90.00
_cell.angle_beta   90.00
_cell.angle_gamma   90.00
#
_symmetry.space_group_name_H-M   'P 1'
#
loop_
_entity.id
_entity.type
_entity.pdbx_description
1 polymer ?
#
loop_
_entity_poly.entity_id
_entity_poly.type
_entity_poly.pdbx_seq_one_letter_code
_entity_poly.pdbx_strand_id
1 'polypeptide(L)'
;MSGRGKTGGKARAKAKTRSSRAGLQFPVGRVHRLLRKGNYAERVGAGAPVYLAAVLEYLTAEILSAAVLEYLTAEILELAGNAARDNKKTRIIP
;
A
#
# COMPACT_ATOMS: atom_id res chain seq x y z
N MET A 1 45.42 -5.42 21.18
CA MET A 1 44.17 -5.91 20.56
C MET A 1 43.40 -4.71 20.02
N SER A 2 43.56 -4.36 18.72
CA SER A 2 42.89 -3.19 18.14
C SER A 2 41.46 -3.53 17.74
N GLY A 3 40.48 -3.14 18.57
CA GLY A 3 39.07 -3.21 18.23
C GLY A 3 38.77 -2.24 17.08
N ARG A 4 38.70 -2.74 15.85
CA ARG A 4 38.28 -1.95 14.70
C ARG A 4 36.78 -1.73 14.81
N GLY A 5 36.43 -0.58 15.38
CA GLY A 5 35.07 -0.10 15.57
C GLY A 5 34.26 -0.03 14.27
N LYS A 6 32.95 -0.18 14.45
CA LYS A 6 31.85 -0.02 13.47
C LYS A 6 32.28 0.56 12.13
N THR A 7 32.15 -0.28 11.10
CA THR A 7 32.12 -0.03 9.65
C THR A 7 31.68 1.38 9.22
N GLY A 8 32.54 2.38 9.42
CA GLY A 8 32.31 3.77 9.03
C GLY A 8 33.11 4.23 7.79
N GLY A 9 33.99 3.38 7.25
CA GLY A 9 35.04 3.80 6.31
C GLY A 9 35.03 3.18 4.91
N LYS A 10 33.94 2.52 4.48
CA LYS A 10 33.80 2.10 3.07
C LYS A 10 32.75 2.98 2.41
N ALA A 11 32.99 3.41 1.16
CA ALA A 11 32.02 4.13 0.34
C ALA A 11 30.64 3.47 0.51
N ARG A 12 29.73 4.20 1.15
CA ARG A 12 28.51 3.61 1.69
C ARG A 12 27.63 3.23 0.51
N ALA A 13 27.59 1.95 0.15
CA ALA A 13 26.59 1.43 -0.78
C ALA A 13 25.22 1.98 -0.37
N LYS A 14 24.38 2.39 -1.34
CA LYS A 14 23.06 2.96 -1.05
C LYS A 14 22.33 2.06 -0.05
N ALA A 15 22.14 2.57 1.16
CA ALA A 15 21.52 1.80 2.22
C ALA A 15 20.08 1.46 1.79
N LYS A 16 19.70 0.18 1.89
CA LYS A 16 18.32 -0.25 1.66
C LYS A 16 17.37 0.62 2.49
N THR A 17 16.29 1.11 1.87
CA THR A 17 15.30 1.94 2.53
C THR A 17 14.52 1.14 3.56
N ARG A 18 13.95 1.81 4.58
CA ARG A 18 13.11 1.14 5.58
C ARG A 18 11.88 0.46 4.93
N SER A 19 11.30 1.07 3.90
CA SER A 19 10.23 0.47 3.09
C SER A 19 10.69 -0.84 2.43
N SER A 20 11.82 -0.81 1.70
CA SER A 20 12.35 -2.02 1.04
C SER A 20 12.72 -3.14 2.01
N ARG A 21 13.14 -2.81 3.24
CA ARG A 21 13.42 -3.81 4.28
C ARG A 21 12.15 -4.41 4.89
N ALA A 22 11.07 -3.63 4.93
CA ALA A 22 9.77 -4.06 5.46
C ALA A 22 8.88 -4.71 4.40
N GLY A 23 9.28 -4.71 3.12
CA GLY A 23 8.47 -5.23 2.02
C GLY A 23 7.27 -4.34 1.66
N LEU A 24 7.32 -3.05 2.01
CA LEU A 24 6.22 -2.11 1.79
C LEU A 24 6.50 -1.19 0.60
N GLN A 25 5.48 -0.91 -0.21
CA GLN A 25 5.50 0.16 -1.21
C GLN A 25 5.36 1.54 -0.55
N PHE A 26 4.59 1.63 0.54
CA PHE A 26 4.38 2.87 1.25
C PHE A 26 5.67 3.42 1.88
N PRO A 27 5.85 4.75 1.89
CA PRO A 27 7.11 5.38 2.31
C PRO A 27 7.24 5.46 3.84
N VAL A 28 7.68 4.40 4.50
CA VAL A 28 7.95 4.31 5.96
C VAL A 28 8.76 5.49 6.48
N GLY A 29 9.75 5.95 5.70
CA GLY A 29 10.58 7.11 6.05
C GLY A 29 9.78 8.40 6.19
N ARG A 30 8.85 8.63 5.26
CA ARG A 30 7.95 9.79 5.25
C ARG A 30 6.94 9.70 6.38
N VAL A 31 6.35 8.52 6.61
CA VAL A 31 5.41 8.28 7.72
C VAL A 31 6.07 8.61 9.06
N HIS A 32 7.31 8.15 9.28
CA HIS A 32 8.03 8.48 10.51
C HIS A 32 8.23 10.00 10.69
N ARG A 33 8.57 10.72 9.63
CA ARG A 33 8.75 12.17 9.67
C ARG A 33 7.43 12.88 9.98
N LEU A 34 6.32 12.45 9.37
CA LEU A 34 4.99 13.02 9.61
C LEU A 34 4.51 12.76 11.04
N LEU A 35 4.76 11.57 11.59
CA LEU A 35 4.44 11.27 12.99
C LEU A 35 5.19 12.17 13.97
N ARG A 36 6.47 12.48 13.71
CA ARG A 36 7.23 13.43 14.55
C ARG A 36 6.77 14.86 14.39
N LYS A 37 6.48 15.30 13.15
CA LYS A 37 6.00 16.66 12.88
C LYS A 37 4.58 16.89 13.44
N GLY A 38 3.77 15.84 13.53
CA GLY A 38 2.40 15.91 14.03
C GLY A 38 2.28 16.02 15.55
N ASN A 39 3.39 16.02 16.31
CA ASN A 39 3.40 16.16 17.77
C ASN A 39 2.48 15.16 18.51
N TYR A 40 2.27 13.96 17.96
CA TYR A 40 1.39 12.95 18.56
C TYR A 40 1.94 12.35 19.86
N ALA A 41 3.26 12.37 20.03
CA ALA A 41 3.96 11.90 21.23
C ALA A 41 5.37 12.51 21.27
N GLU A 42 5.96 12.61 22.46
CA GLU A 42 7.35 13.06 22.65
C GLU A 42 8.35 12.17 21.89
N ARG A 43 8.08 10.85 21.87
CA ARG A 43 8.92 9.85 21.21
C ARG A 43 8.09 8.96 20.29
N VAL A 44 8.62 8.71 19.10
CA VAL A 44 8.05 7.75 18.14
C VAL A 44 8.98 6.55 18.05
N GLY A 45 8.48 5.37 18.43
CA GLY A 45 9.20 4.11 18.34
C GLY A 45 9.51 3.71 16.90
N ALA A 46 10.60 2.97 16.68
CA ALA A 46 11.08 2.65 15.33
C ALA A 46 10.10 1.77 14.51
N GLY A 47 9.30 0.92 15.19
CA GLY A 47 8.31 0.05 14.57
C GLY A 47 6.97 0.73 14.24
N ALA A 48 6.60 1.80 14.96
CA ALA A 48 5.36 2.53 14.74
C ALA A 48 5.14 2.98 13.27
N PRO A 49 6.11 3.64 12.60
CA PRO A 49 5.94 4.04 11.21
C PRO A 49 5.93 2.86 10.22
N VAL A 50 6.43 1.69 10.60
CA VAL A 50 6.37 0.48 9.76
C VAL A 50 4.95 -0.08 9.81
N TYR A 51 4.42 -0.26 11.02
CA TYR A 51 3.05 -0.75 11.22
C TYR A 51 2.02 0.16 10.55
N LEU A 52 2.11 1.47 10.80
CA LEU A 52 1.19 2.43 10.19
C LEU A 52 1.30 2.45 8.65
N ALA A 53 2.51 2.37 8.10
CA ALA A 53 2.67 2.31 6.65
C ALA A 53 2.03 1.04 6.06
N ALA A 54 2.15 -0.10 6.73
CA ALA A 54 1.54 -1.36 6.30
C ALA A 54 0.01 -1.28 6.32
N VAL A 55 -0.58 -0.72 7.39
CA VAL A 55 -2.04 -0.54 7.49
C VAL A 55 -2.55 0.39 6.39
N LEU A 56 -1.87 1.51 6.14
CA LEU A 56 -2.26 2.45 5.09
C LEU A 56 -2.16 1.82 3.69
N GLU A 57 -1.11 1.02 3.44
CA GLU A 57 -0.96 0.28 2.19
C GLU A 57 -2.07 -0.74 1.99
N TYR A 58 -2.38 -1.51 3.05
CA TYR A 58 -3.46 -2.48 3.05
C TYR A 58 -4.81 -1.83 2.73
N LEU A 59 -5.20 -0.77 3.45
CA LEU A 59 -6.47 -0.08 3.21
C LEU A 59 -6.55 0.54 1.81
N THR A 60 -5.43 1.06 1.30
CA THR A 60 -5.39 1.60 -0.07
C THR A 60 -5.59 0.49 -1.11
N ALA A 61 -4.97 -0.67 -0.90
CA ALA A 61 -5.14 -1.82 -1.77
C ALA A 61 -6.57 -2.39 -1.71
N GLU A 62 -7.17 -2.44 -0.52
CA GLU A 62 -8.54 -2.93 -0.31
C GLU A 62 -9.57 -2.03 -1.02
N ILE A 63 -9.44 -0.71 -0.88
CA ILE A 63 -10.33 0.26 -1.57
C ILE A 63 -10.19 0.15 -3.08
N LEU A 64 -8.96 0.03 -3.60
CA LEU A 64 -8.73 -0.12 -5.04
C LEU A 64 -9.32 -1.44 -5.57
N SER A 65 -9.13 -2.54 -4.83
CA SER A 65 -9.72 -3.84 -5.14
C SER A 65 -11.23 -3.78 -5.21
N ALA A 66 -11.88 -3.18 -4.20
CA ALA A 66 -13.34 -3.03 -4.16
C ALA A 66 -13.85 -2.19 -5.34
N ALA A 67 -13.21 -1.05 -5.62
CA ALA A 67 -13.59 -0.18 -6.73
C ALA A 67 -13.46 -0.87 -8.10
N VAL A 68 -12.41 -1.68 -8.32
CA VAL A 68 -12.23 -2.44 -9.56
C VAL A 68 -13.31 -3.52 -9.70
N LEU A 69 -13.68 -4.22 -8.62
CA LEU A 69 -14.73 -5.22 -8.65
C LEU A 69 -16.10 -4.62 -8.93
N GLU A 70 -16.43 -3.49 -8.30
CA GLU A 70 -17.68 -2.76 -8.54
C GLU A 70 -17.78 -2.28 -10.00
N TYR A 71 -16.69 -1.68 -10.52
CA TYR A 71 -16.63 -1.23 -11.91
C TYR A 71 -16.80 -2.40 -12.90
N LEU A 72 -16.06 -3.49 -12.70
CA LEU A 72 -16.12 -4.64 -13.60
C LEU A 72 -17.48 -5.33 -13.55
N THR A 73 -18.08 -5.42 -12.36
CA THR A 73 -19.43 -6.00 -12.21
C THR A 73 -20.47 -5.15 -12.93
N ALA A 74 -20.39 -3.83 -12.81
CA ALA A 74 -21.29 -2.92 -13.53
C ALA A 74 -21.15 -3.06 -15.05
N GLU A 75 -19.91 -3.07 -15.57
CA GLU A 75 -19.63 -3.23 -17.00
C GLU A 75 -20.18 -4.57 -17.54
N ILE A 76 -19.92 -5.68 -16.82
CA ILE A 76 -20.42 -7.00 -17.22
C ILE A 76 -21.96 -7.02 -17.23
N LEU A 77 -22.60 -6.42 -16.22
CA LEU A 77 -24.06 -6.37 -16.15
C LEU A 77 -24.66 -5.49 -17.25
N GLU A 78 -24.01 -4.39 -17.62
CA GLU A 78 -24.44 -3.53 -18.73
C GLU A 78 -24.39 -4.29 -20.06
N LEU A 79 -23.25 -4.95 -20.35
CA LEU A 79 -23.10 -5.76 -21.57
C LEU A 79 -24.07 -6.94 -21.61
N ALA A 80 -24.26 -7.64 -20.49
CA ALA A 80 -25.21 -8.74 -20.38
C ALA A 80 -26.67 -8.26 -20.53
N GLY A 81 -27.00 -7.09 -19.99
CA GLY A 81 -28.31 -6.46 -20.16
C GLY A 81 -28.60 -6.08 -21.61
N ASN A 82 -27.60 -5.51 -22.30
CA ASN A 82 -27.67 -5.21 -23.74
C ASN A 82 -27.88 -6.49 -24.55
N ALA A 83 -27.10 -7.55 -24.30
CA ALA A 83 -27.25 -8.84 -24.97
C ALA A 83 -28.64 -9.46 -24.74
N ALA A 84 -29.19 -9.39 -23.52
CA ALA A 84 -30.54 -9.87 -23.23
C ALA A 84 -31.61 -9.07 -24.02
N ARG A 85 -31.47 -7.75 -24.07
CA ARG A 85 -32.37 -6.85 -24.81
C ARG A 85 -32.34 -7.13 -26.31
N ASP A 86 -31.15 -7.33 -26.89
CA ASP A 86 -30.99 -7.68 -28.31
C ASP A 86 -31.65 -9.03 -28.63
N ASN A 87 -31.66 -9.94 -27.66
CA ASN A 87 -32.36 -11.22 -27.73
C ASN A 87 -33.85 -11.15 -27.33
N LYS A 88 -34.41 -9.93 -27.18
CA LYS A 88 -35.81 -9.68 -26.79
C LYS A 88 -36.19 -10.34 -25.45
N LYS A 89 -35.23 -10.53 -24.55
CA LYS A 89 -35.43 -11.03 -23.19
C LYS A 89 -35.35 -9.87 -22.20
N THR A 90 -36.19 -9.90 -21.17
CA THR A 90 -36.20 -8.90 -20.09
C THR A 90 -35.35 -9.30 -18.88
N ARG A 91 -34.77 -10.51 -18.89
CA ARG A 91 -33.96 -11.07 -17.81
C ARG A 91 -32.64 -11.59 -18.37
N ILE A 92 -31.53 -11.23 -17.73
CA ILE A 92 -30.21 -11.82 -17.99
C ILE A 92 -30.22 -13.28 -17.55
N ILE A 93 -29.74 -14.17 -18.41
CA ILE A 93 -29.60 -15.61 -18.16
C ILE A 93 -28.16 -16.03 -18.48
N PRO A 94 -27.64 -17.13 -17.88
CA PRO A 94 -26.36 -17.71 -18.28
C PRO A 94 -26.33 -18.11 -19.76
#